data_AF-A0A7W0LJM2-F1
#
_entry.id   AF-A0A7W0LJM2-F1
#
_cell.length_a   1.000
_cell.length_b   1.000
_cell.length_c   1.000
_cell.angle_alpha   90.00
_cell.angle_beta   90.00
_cell.angle_gamma   90.00
#
_symmetry.space_group_name_H-M   'P 1'
#
loop_
_entity.id
_entity.type
_entity.pdbx_description
1 polymer ?
#
loop_
_entity_poly.entity_id
_entity_poly.type
_entity_poly.pdbx_seq_one_letter_code
_entity_poly.pdbx_strand_id
1 'polypeptide(L)'
;LERVSKSPAVFDEQKLRWMNGRYLRELSPDELAARLERLTGRGGLIEAATVAQEKMQTLADFWPLAGFLIERQPVQEKAWAKVMKDGATQRLSAVRRALAKVEPFDERNVEAALRPLADRFGVKPRDVFQPLRVAITGGTVSPGIFESVVALGREETLVRIDEALGRLLDGP
;
A
#
# COMPACT_ATOMS: atom_id res chain seq x y z
N LEU A 1 43.43 13.81 2.28
CA LEU A 1 42.79 15.14 2.20
C LEU A 1 42.79 15.73 0.78
N GLU A 2 43.68 15.29 -0.11
CA GLU A 2 43.85 15.85 -1.47
C GLU A 2 42.63 15.72 -2.41
N ARG A 3 41.67 14.84 -2.10
CA ARG A 3 40.43 14.65 -2.88
C ARG A 3 39.22 15.46 -2.37
N VAL A 4 39.44 16.40 -1.44
CA VAL A 4 38.39 17.27 -0.92
C VAL A 4 38.22 18.48 -1.85
N SER A 5 37.00 18.71 -2.31
CA SER A 5 36.64 19.91 -3.08
C SER A 5 36.93 21.18 -2.28
N LYS A 6 37.47 22.21 -2.94
CA LYS A 6 37.69 23.54 -2.34
C LYS A 6 36.37 24.33 -2.17
N SER A 7 35.32 23.98 -2.93
CA SER A 7 33.99 24.58 -2.78
C SER A 7 33.26 23.99 -1.57
N PRO A 8 32.47 24.79 -0.83
CA PRO A 8 31.67 24.30 0.29
C PRO A 8 30.77 23.14 -0.13
N ALA A 9 30.75 22.07 0.66
CA ALA A 9 29.83 20.96 0.42
C ALA A 9 28.38 21.44 0.67
N VAL A 10 27.51 21.19 -0.30
CA VAL A 10 26.07 21.43 -0.15
C VAL A 10 25.44 20.21 0.51
N PHE A 11 24.73 20.42 1.61
CA PHE A 11 23.88 19.38 2.18
C PHE A 11 22.60 19.28 1.35
N ASP A 12 22.40 18.12 0.74
CA ASP A 12 21.25 17.82 -0.11
C ASP A 12 20.43 16.69 0.53
N GLU A 13 19.28 17.04 1.11
CA GLU A 13 18.39 16.07 1.76
C GLU A 13 17.80 15.07 0.76
N GLN A 14 17.54 15.49 -0.48
CA GLN A 14 17.00 14.61 -1.51
C GLN A 14 18.04 13.53 -1.86
N LYS A 15 19.30 13.93 -2.03
CA LYS A 15 20.41 13.00 -2.24
C LYS A 15 20.58 12.07 -1.04
N LEU A 16 20.50 12.59 0.18
CA LEU A 16 20.58 11.78 1.40
C LEU A 16 19.47 10.72 1.45
N ARG A 17 18.21 11.11 1.21
CA ARG A 17 17.06 10.19 1.21
C ARG A 17 17.17 9.13 0.11
N TRP A 18 17.61 9.53 -1.08
CA TRP A 18 17.86 8.58 -2.17
C TRP A 18 18.95 7.57 -1.80
N MET A 19 20.06 8.03 -1.23
CA MET A 19 21.15 7.15 -0.75
C MET A 19 20.64 6.22 0.36
N ASN A 20 19.90 6.73 1.34
CA ASN A 20 19.38 5.93 2.43
C ASN A 20 18.41 4.84 1.91
N GLY A 21 17.51 5.18 0.99
CA GLY A 21 16.63 4.21 0.34
C GLY A 21 17.39 3.13 -0.42
N ARG A 22 18.53 3.45 -1.04
CA ARG A 22 19.40 2.44 -1.67
C ARG A 22 19.94 1.46 -0.64
N TYR A 23 20.49 1.95 0.47
CA TYR A 23 21.01 1.07 1.52
C TYR A 23 19.91 0.26 2.21
N LEU A 24 18.70 0.80 2.36
CA LEU A 24 17.56 0.02 2.88
C LEU A 24 17.20 -1.17 1.98
N ARG A 25 17.28 -1.01 0.66
CA ARG A 25 17.05 -2.11 -0.30
C ARG A 25 18.16 -3.16 -0.32
N GLU A 26 19.35 -2.83 0.18
CA GLU A 26 20.47 -3.76 0.30
C GLU A 26 20.40 -4.63 1.57
N LEU A 27 19.52 -4.29 2.52
CA LEU A 27 19.29 -5.10 3.74
C LEU A 27 18.56 -6.40 3.42
N SER A 28 18.89 -7.47 4.16
CA SER A 28 18.06 -8.67 4.13
C SER A 28 16.68 -8.41 4.76
N PRO A 29 15.64 -9.21 4.42
CA PRO A 29 14.34 -9.12 5.07
C PRO A 29 14.42 -9.20 6.60
N ASP A 30 15.25 -10.11 7.14
CA ASP A 30 15.45 -10.26 8.60
C ASP A 30 16.08 -9.00 9.22
N GLU A 31 17.11 -8.43 8.58
CA GLU A 31 17.77 -7.22 9.07
C GLU A 31 16.84 -6.01 9.05
N LEU A 32 16.06 -5.85 7.98
CA LEU A 32 15.09 -4.76 7.87
C LEU A 32 13.98 -4.92 8.92
N ALA A 33 13.43 -6.13 9.07
CA ALA A 33 12.44 -6.43 10.09
C ALA A 33 12.97 -6.10 11.48
N ALA A 34 14.14 -6.59 11.88
CA ALA A 34 14.70 -6.32 13.21
C ALA A 34 14.87 -4.82 13.51
N ARG A 35 15.21 -4.01 12.50
CA ARG A 35 15.28 -2.53 12.64
C ARG A 35 13.90 -1.91 12.82
N LEU A 36 12.90 -2.37 12.07
CA LEU A 36 11.52 -1.90 12.17
C LEU A 36 10.87 -2.32 13.48
N GLU A 37 11.14 -3.52 13.96
CA GLU A 37 10.65 -4.03 15.24
C GLU A 37 11.18 -3.18 16.39
N ARG A 38 12.48 -2.83 16.34
CA ARG A 38 13.08 -1.89 17.30
C ARG A 38 12.45 -0.49 17.22
N LEU A 39 12.15 0.00 16.03
CA LEU A 39 11.56 1.33 15.83
C LEU A 39 10.11 1.39 16.30
N THR A 40 9.33 0.34 16.07
CA THR A 40 7.88 0.32 16.28
C THR A 40 7.47 -0.33 17.59
N GLY A 41 8.33 -1.13 18.21
CA GLY A 41 8.00 -1.97 19.36
C GLY A 41 7.10 -3.17 19.03
N ARG A 42 6.94 -3.50 17.75
CA ARG A 42 6.12 -4.63 17.26
C ARG A 42 7.01 -5.74 16.75
N GLY A 43 6.50 -6.97 16.71
CA GLY A 43 7.20 -8.14 16.17
C GLY A 43 6.49 -8.72 14.95
N GLY A 44 7.16 -9.64 14.24
CA GLY A 44 6.57 -10.38 13.12
C GLY A 44 6.46 -9.53 11.86
N LEU A 45 7.41 -8.62 11.63
CA LEU A 45 7.31 -7.62 10.55
C LEU A 45 7.93 -8.07 9.22
N ILE A 46 8.50 -9.27 9.10
CA ILE A 46 9.26 -9.71 7.92
C ILE A 46 8.46 -9.60 6.63
N GLU A 47 7.22 -10.11 6.60
CA GLU A 47 6.37 -10.08 5.40
C GLU A 47 6.02 -8.64 5.00
N ALA A 48 5.54 -7.84 5.96
CA ALA A 48 5.20 -6.44 5.72
C ALA A 48 6.44 -5.59 5.33
N ALA A 49 7.59 -5.88 5.91
CA ALA A 49 8.85 -5.22 5.61
C ALA A 49 9.29 -5.52 4.17
N THR A 50 9.17 -6.77 3.74
CA THR A 50 9.50 -7.20 2.37
C THR A 50 8.65 -6.46 1.34
N VAL A 51 7.34 -6.37 1.58
CA VAL A 51 6.39 -5.66 0.71
C VAL A 51 6.64 -4.14 0.67
N ALA A 52 7.11 -3.55 1.76
CA ALA A 52 7.39 -2.11 1.84
C ALA A 52 8.77 -1.72 1.31
N GLN A 53 9.76 -2.61 1.36
CA GLN A 53 11.19 -2.31 1.24
C GLN A 53 11.53 -1.48 0.00
N GLU A 54 11.00 -1.85 -1.16
CA GLU A 54 11.25 -1.17 -2.42
C GLU A 54 10.76 0.29 -2.46
N LYS A 55 9.79 0.63 -1.62
CA LYS A 55 9.16 1.96 -1.56
C LYS A 55 9.70 2.83 -0.43
N MET A 56 10.52 2.30 0.46
CA MET A 56 11.06 3.03 1.61
C MET A 56 12.30 3.85 1.24
N GLN A 57 12.34 5.09 1.73
CA GLN A 57 13.54 5.93 1.77
C GLN A 57 14.08 6.09 3.18
N THR A 58 13.25 5.88 4.20
CA THR A 58 13.57 5.88 5.62
C THR A 58 12.79 4.78 6.33
N LEU A 59 13.22 4.38 7.54
CA LEU A 59 12.47 3.42 8.34
C LEU A 59 11.09 3.96 8.76
N ALA A 60 10.94 5.28 8.88
CA ALA A 60 9.67 5.92 9.21
C ALA A 60 8.61 5.77 8.11
N ASP A 61 9.02 5.48 6.87
CA ASP A 61 8.10 5.27 5.75
C ASP A 61 7.33 3.93 5.88
N PHE A 62 7.82 3.00 6.71
CA PHE A 62 7.22 1.67 6.88
C PHE A 62 5.76 1.74 7.31
N TRP A 63 5.46 2.47 8.40
CA TRP A 63 4.13 2.44 8.98
C TRP A 63 3.05 3.00 8.02
N PRO A 64 3.27 4.15 7.36
CA PRO A 64 2.36 4.64 6.33
C PRO A 64 2.22 3.71 5.11
N LEU A 65 3.24 2.92 4.78
CA LEU A 65 3.23 2.03 3.61
C LEU A 65 2.56 0.68 3.91
N ALA A 66 2.87 0.04 5.03
CA ALA A 66 2.57 -1.36 5.29
C ALA A 66 1.97 -1.64 6.67
N GLY A 67 1.73 -0.62 7.52
CA GLY A 67 1.11 -0.82 8.83
C GLY A 67 -0.27 -1.49 8.75
N PHE A 68 -0.98 -1.35 7.63
CA PHE A 68 -2.27 -2.00 7.36
C PHE A 68 -2.20 -3.53 7.29
N LEU A 69 -1.02 -4.09 7.01
CA LEU A 69 -0.78 -5.55 7.01
C LEU A 69 -0.64 -6.10 8.43
N ILE A 70 -0.27 -5.24 9.39
CA ILE A 70 -0.06 -5.62 10.80
C ILE A 70 -1.34 -5.43 11.60
N GLU A 71 -2.02 -4.31 11.40
CA GLU A 71 -3.28 -4.03 12.07
C GLU A 71 -4.19 -3.14 11.23
N ARG A 72 -5.49 -3.18 11.54
CA ARG A 72 -6.47 -2.33 10.89
C ARG A 72 -6.21 -0.87 11.23
N GLN A 73 -5.97 -0.07 10.20
CA GLN A 73 -5.77 1.37 10.33
C GLN A 73 -7.12 2.08 10.23
N PRO A 74 -7.34 3.16 11.02
CA PRO A 74 -8.53 3.97 10.88
C PRO A 74 -8.58 4.59 9.47
N VAL A 75 -9.79 4.63 8.89
CA VAL A 75 -10.01 5.28 7.61
C VAL A 75 -9.74 6.78 7.74
N GLN A 76 -8.85 7.29 6.90
CA GLN A 76 -8.57 8.72 6.81
C GLN A 76 -9.72 9.41 6.06
N GLU A 77 -10.51 10.20 6.77
CA GLU A 77 -11.70 10.87 6.22
C GLU A 77 -11.42 11.71 4.96
N LYS A 78 -10.28 12.41 4.93
CA LYS A 78 -9.84 13.16 3.74
C LYS A 78 -9.55 12.24 2.54
N ALA A 79 -8.96 11.07 2.78
CA ALA A 79 -8.70 10.08 1.74
C ALA A 79 -10.01 9.48 1.22
N TRP A 80 -10.90 9.10 2.14
CA TRP A 80 -12.23 8.59 1.84
C TRP A 80 -13.01 9.53 0.93
N ALA A 81 -13.23 10.77 1.37
CA ALA A 81 -13.98 11.77 0.62
C ALA A 81 -13.37 12.08 -0.77
N LYS A 82 -12.04 11.93 -0.90
CA LYS A 82 -11.35 12.16 -2.16
C LYS A 82 -11.62 11.07 -3.20
N VAL A 83 -11.82 9.82 -2.79
CA VAL A 83 -11.84 8.65 -3.71
C VAL A 83 -13.19 7.95 -3.76
N MET A 84 -13.96 7.97 -2.67
CA MET A 84 -15.27 7.34 -2.54
C MET A 84 -16.38 8.24 -3.12
N LYS A 85 -16.25 8.55 -4.42
CA LYS A 85 -17.15 9.40 -5.19
C LYS A 85 -18.15 8.58 -6.01
N ASP A 86 -19.00 9.25 -6.80
CA ASP A 86 -19.99 8.63 -7.68
C ASP A 86 -19.45 7.39 -8.42
N GLY A 87 -20.21 6.30 -8.28
CA GLY A 87 -19.85 5.01 -8.84
C GLY A 87 -18.88 4.16 -8.00
N ALA A 88 -18.35 4.66 -6.87
CA ALA A 88 -17.42 3.91 -6.03
C ALA A 88 -18.06 2.62 -5.50
N THR A 89 -19.32 2.67 -5.07
CA THR A 89 -20.08 1.48 -4.62
C THR A 89 -20.12 0.38 -5.68
N GLN A 90 -20.48 0.73 -6.92
CA GLN A 90 -20.56 -0.20 -8.04
C GLN A 90 -19.19 -0.78 -8.39
N ARG A 91 -18.14 0.06 -8.41
CA ARG A 91 -16.77 -0.35 -8.72
C ARG A 91 -16.19 -1.25 -7.63
N LEU A 92 -16.31 -0.88 -6.36
CA LEU A 92 -15.86 -1.70 -5.23
C LEU A 92 -16.61 -3.04 -5.15
N SER A 93 -17.93 -3.03 -5.40
CA SER A 93 -18.71 -4.27 -5.48
C SER A 93 -18.22 -5.19 -6.60
N ALA A 94 -17.80 -4.63 -7.74
CA ALA A 94 -17.22 -5.41 -8.83
C ALA A 94 -15.82 -5.96 -8.49
N VAL A 95 -14.97 -5.15 -7.84
CA VAL A 95 -13.67 -5.59 -7.32
C VAL A 95 -13.84 -6.76 -6.36
N ARG A 96 -14.74 -6.62 -5.38
CA ARG A 96 -15.07 -7.67 -4.40
C ARG A 96 -15.48 -8.98 -5.07
N ARG A 97 -16.37 -8.92 -6.07
CA ARG A 97 -16.80 -10.10 -6.84
C ARG A 97 -15.69 -10.72 -7.68
N ALA A 98 -14.77 -9.90 -8.21
CA ALA A 98 -13.63 -10.38 -8.98
C ALA A 98 -12.65 -11.13 -8.06
N LEU A 99 -12.25 -10.49 -6.94
CA LEU A 99 -11.31 -11.07 -5.98
C LEU A 99 -11.81 -12.37 -5.34
N ALA A 100 -13.11 -12.48 -5.07
CA ALA A 100 -13.70 -13.69 -4.52
C ALA A 100 -13.57 -14.93 -5.42
N LYS A 101 -13.24 -14.75 -6.71
CA LYS A 101 -13.10 -15.83 -7.70
C LYS A 101 -11.66 -16.10 -8.10
N VAL A 102 -10.71 -15.32 -7.58
CA VAL A 102 -9.29 -15.48 -7.94
C VAL A 102 -8.73 -16.72 -7.25
N GLU A 103 -8.21 -17.64 -8.07
CA GLU A 103 -7.51 -18.84 -7.66
C GLU A 103 -6.47 -19.22 -8.73
N PRO A 104 -5.17 -19.35 -8.41
CA PRO A 104 -4.55 -19.06 -7.11
C PRO A 104 -4.55 -17.57 -6.76
N PHE A 105 -4.58 -17.25 -5.46
CA PHE A 105 -4.59 -15.87 -4.96
C PHE A 105 -3.18 -15.24 -4.95
N ASP A 106 -2.62 -15.05 -6.14
CA ASP A 106 -1.31 -14.43 -6.37
C ASP A 106 -1.43 -13.09 -7.13
N GLU A 107 -0.33 -12.34 -7.21
CA GLU A 107 -0.33 -10.99 -7.78
C GLU A 107 -0.75 -10.98 -9.24
N ARG A 108 -0.28 -11.95 -10.03
CA ARG A 108 -0.59 -12.07 -11.46
C ARG A 108 -2.08 -12.27 -11.69
N ASN A 109 -2.70 -13.19 -10.95
CA ASN A 109 -4.11 -13.50 -11.11
C ASN A 109 -5.02 -12.41 -10.51
N VAL A 110 -4.61 -11.78 -9.41
CA VAL A 110 -5.28 -10.59 -8.86
C VAL A 110 -5.26 -9.44 -9.86
N GLU A 111 -4.10 -9.13 -10.43
CA GLU A 111 -3.95 -8.08 -11.43
C GLU A 111 -4.80 -8.35 -12.68
N ALA A 112 -4.76 -9.58 -13.20
CA ALA A 112 -5.54 -10.00 -14.36
C ALA A 112 -7.05 -9.89 -14.12
N ALA A 113 -7.53 -10.19 -12.91
CA ALA A 113 -8.94 -10.08 -12.56
C ALA A 113 -9.41 -8.63 -12.39
N LEU A 114 -8.52 -7.73 -11.91
CA LEU A 114 -8.90 -6.37 -11.55
C LEU A 114 -8.69 -5.33 -12.65
N ARG A 115 -7.65 -5.46 -13.49
CA ARG A 115 -7.36 -4.50 -14.57
C ARG A 115 -8.54 -4.25 -15.53
N PRO A 116 -9.23 -5.28 -16.03
CA PRO A 116 -10.33 -5.07 -16.98
C PRO A 116 -11.52 -4.30 -16.40
N LEU A 117 -11.62 -4.13 -15.07
CA LEU A 117 -12.72 -3.40 -14.45
C LEU A 117 -12.70 -1.92 -14.83
N ALA A 118 -11.53 -1.30 -15.00
CA ALA A 118 -11.44 0.09 -15.41
C ALA A 118 -12.10 0.31 -16.79
N ASP A 119 -11.77 -0.54 -17.75
CA ASP A 119 -12.32 -0.51 -19.10
C ASP A 119 -13.82 -0.83 -19.10
N ARG A 120 -14.23 -1.85 -18.32
CA ARG A 120 -15.65 -2.23 -18.17
C ARG A 120 -16.53 -1.07 -17.69
N PHE A 121 -16.02 -0.24 -16.79
CA PHE A 121 -16.75 0.93 -16.27
C PHE A 121 -16.49 2.21 -17.08
N GLY A 122 -15.61 2.18 -18.09
CA GLY A 122 -15.24 3.36 -18.86
C GLY A 122 -14.52 4.44 -18.04
N VAL A 123 -13.74 4.05 -17.02
CA VAL A 123 -13.04 4.95 -16.09
C VAL A 123 -11.53 4.74 -16.11
N LYS A 124 -10.77 5.67 -15.50
CA LYS A 124 -9.32 5.49 -15.37
C LYS A 124 -9.02 4.44 -14.30
N PRO A 125 -7.90 3.70 -14.38
CA PRO A 125 -7.51 2.72 -13.36
C PRO A 125 -7.51 3.26 -11.93
N ARG A 126 -7.09 4.53 -11.75
CA ARG A 126 -7.09 5.19 -10.44
C ARG A 126 -8.48 5.27 -9.80
N ASP A 127 -9.54 5.35 -10.61
CA ASP A 127 -10.92 5.51 -10.13
C ASP A 127 -11.51 4.17 -9.63
N VAL A 128 -10.83 3.05 -9.93
CA VAL A 128 -11.10 1.71 -9.37
C VAL A 128 -10.15 1.42 -8.20
N PHE A 129 -8.86 1.66 -8.39
CA PHE A 129 -7.83 1.18 -7.45
C PHE A 129 -7.59 2.09 -6.26
N GLN A 130 -7.87 3.39 -6.32
CA GLN A 130 -7.79 4.25 -5.14
C GLN A 130 -8.91 3.95 -4.12
N PRO A 131 -10.18 3.75 -4.52
CA PRO A 131 -11.20 3.24 -3.61
C PRO A 131 -10.81 1.91 -2.96
N LEU A 132 -10.32 0.95 -3.75
CA LEU A 132 -9.83 -0.33 -3.22
C LEU A 132 -8.71 -0.10 -2.19
N ARG A 133 -7.74 0.76 -2.50
CA ARG A 133 -6.64 1.07 -1.58
C ARG A 133 -7.15 1.65 -0.28
N VAL A 134 -8.06 2.62 -0.32
CA VAL A 134 -8.63 3.22 0.90
C VAL A 134 -9.41 2.18 1.70
N ALA A 135 -10.16 1.30 1.04
CA ALA A 135 -10.88 0.22 1.72
C ALA A 135 -9.94 -0.70 2.51
N ILE A 136 -8.82 -1.11 1.91
CA ILE A 136 -7.92 -2.08 2.55
C ILE A 136 -6.85 -1.46 3.46
N THR A 137 -6.46 -0.21 3.24
CA THR A 137 -5.36 0.44 3.98
C THR A 137 -5.80 1.56 4.91
N GLY A 138 -7.02 2.06 4.78
CA GLY A 138 -7.48 3.28 5.42
C GLY A 138 -6.91 4.57 4.80
N GLY A 139 -6.02 4.49 3.81
CA GLY A 139 -5.35 5.64 3.19
C GLY A 139 -5.18 5.53 1.67
N THR A 140 -4.52 6.52 1.07
CA THR A 140 -4.22 6.53 -0.39
C THR A 140 -2.80 6.08 -0.73
N VAL A 141 -2.03 5.68 0.27
CA VAL A 141 -0.62 5.30 0.14
C VAL A 141 -0.48 3.84 0.54
N SER A 142 0.19 3.06 -0.31
CA SER A 142 0.59 1.69 -0.11
C SER A 142 1.67 1.35 -1.16
N PRO A 143 2.33 0.19 -1.04
CA PRO A 143 3.02 -0.47 -2.16
C PRO A 143 2.09 -0.76 -3.34
N GLY A 144 2.52 -1.62 -4.27
CA GLY A 144 1.68 -2.03 -5.41
C GLY A 144 0.30 -2.46 -4.91
N ILE A 145 -0.79 -2.00 -5.55
CA ILE A 145 -2.13 -2.31 -5.04
C ILE A 145 -2.45 -3.81 -5.11
N PHE A 146 -1.92 -4.51 -6.13
CA PHE A 146 -2.11 -5.95 -6.30
C PHE A 146 -1.28 -6.74 -5.28
N GLU A 147 0.00 -6.40 -5.15
CA GLU A 147 0.88 -6.89 -4.07
C GLU A 147 0.27 -6.67 -2.68
N SER A 148 -0.29 -5.48 -2.41
CA SER A 148 -0.93 -5.15 -1.12
C SER A 148 -2.15 -6.02 -0.83
N VAL A 149 -2.94 -6.33 -1.86
CA VAL A 149 -4.11 -7.24 -1.74
C VAL A 149 -3.66 -8.67 -1.47
N VAL A 150 -2.60 -9.13 -2.14
CA VAL A 150 -2.05 -10.49 -1.94
C VAL A 150 -1.44 -10.62 -0.55
N ALA A 151 -0.62 -9.65 -0.13
CA ALA A 151 0.01 -9.63 1.18
C ALA A 151 -1.02 -9.58 2.32
N LEU A 152 -2.16 -8.89 2.12
CA LEU A 152 -3.24 -8.86 3.09
C LEU A 152 -4.04 -10.18 3.12
N GLY A 153 -4.05 -10.92 2.01
CA GLY A 153 -4.80 -12.15 1.83
C GLY A 153 -6.26 -11.91 1.41
N ARG A 154 -6.86 -12.94 0.81
CA ARG A 154 -8.21 -12.89 0.21
C ARG A 154 -9.28 -12.55 1.24
N GLU A 155 -9.36 -13.30 2.32
CA GLU A 155 -10.44 -13.18 3.30
C GLU A 155 -10.47 -11.80 3.93
N GLU A 156 -9.34 -11.33 4.46
CA GLU A 156 -9.25 -10.00 5.08
C GLU A 156 -9.47 -8.87 4.07
N THR A 157 -8.99 -9.02 2.83
CA THR A 157 -9.29 -8.06 1.75
C THR A 157 -10.80 -7.96 1.49
N LEU A 158 -11.50 -9.10 1.38
CA LEU A 158 -12.94 -9.12 1.12
C LEU A 158 -13.72 -8.50 2.28
N VAL A 159 -13.37 -8.81 3.54
CA VAL A 159 -14.02 -8.22 4.72
C VAL A 159 -13.86 -6.70 4.73
N ARG A 160 -12.64 -6.17 4.50
CA ARG A 160 -12.42 -4.72 4.47
C ARG A 160 -13.17 -4.02 3.33
N ILE A 161 -13.31 -4.67 2.17
CA ILE A 161 -14.14 -4.13 1.08
C ILE A 161 -15.62 -4.14 1.46
N ASP A 162 -16.12 -5.22 2.09
CA ASP A 162 -17.51 -5.34 2.51
C ASP A 162 -17.86 -4.26 3.56
N GLU A 163 -16.95 -3.93 4.49
CA GLU A 163 -17.11 -2.82 5.43
C GLU A 163 -17.13 -1.44 4.75
N ALA A 164 -16.23 -1.21 3.79
CA ALA A 164 -16.24 0.01 3.00
C ALA A 164 -17.55 0.14 2.18
N LEU A 165 -18.09 -0.97 1.67
CA LEU A 165 -19.39 -0.99 1.00
C LEU A 165 -20.53 -0.70 1.97
N GLY A 166 -20.53 -1.27 3.18
CA GLY A 166 -21.51 -0.96 4.23
C GLY A 166 -21.54 0.53 4.52
N ARG A 167 -20.38 1.12 4.81
CA ARG A 167 -20.24 2.57 5.04
C ARG A 167 -20.73 3.44 3.87
N LEU A 168 -20.55 2.99 2.63
CA LEU A 168 -21.05 3.70 1.44
C LEU A 168 -22.58 3.63 1.29
N LEU A 169 -23.19 2.54 1.75
CA LEU A 169 -24.63 2.30 1.63
C LEU A 169 -25.43 2.94 2.76
N ASP A 170 -24.84 3.05 3.95
CA ASP A 170 -25.45 3.67 5.13
C ASP A 170 -25.58 5.19 4.99
N GLY A 171 -24.91 5.79 3.99
CA GLY A 171 -24.91 7.24 3.76
C GLY A 171 -24.11 8.01 4.83
N PRO A 172 -23.88 9.33 4.64
CA PRO A 172 -23.44 10.20 5.72
C PRO A 172 -24.53 10.39 6.78
#